data_AF-A0A938MG04-F1
#
_entry.id   AF-A0A938MG04-F1
#
_cell.length_a   1.000
_cell.length_b   1.000
_cell.length_c   1.000
_cell.angle_alpha   90.00
_cell.angle_beta   90.00
_cell.angle_gamma   90.00
#
_symmetry.space_group_name_H-M   'P 1'
#
loop_
_entity.id
_entity.type
_entity.pdbx_description
1 polymer ?
#
loop_
_entity_poly.entity_id
_entity_poly.type
_entity_poly.pdbx_seq_one_letter_code
_entity_poly.pdbx_strand_id
1 'polypeptide(L)' 'MAKEVFKRTKPHVNVGTIGHIDHGKTTLTAAITMTMANLGM' A
#
# COMPACT_ATOMS: atom_id res chain seq x y z
N MET A 1 -23.42 -0.97 -15.70
CA MET A 1 -22.35 -1.83 -16.24
C MET A 1 -21.59 -2.40 -15.05
N ALA A 2 -21.44 -3.72 -14.95
CA ALA A 2 -20.68 -4.30 -13.85
C ALA A 2 -19.20 -3.90 -13.98
N LYS A 3 -18.60 -3.43 -12.89
CA LYS A 3 -17.17 -3.10 -12.85
C LYS A 3 -16.38 -4.37 -13.18
N GLU A 4 -15.43 -4.29 -14.10
CA GLU A 4 -14.62 -5.46 -14.43
C GLU A 4 -13.94 -6.05 -13.19
N VAL A 5 -13.89 -7.38 -13.11
CA VAL A 5 -13.20 -8.06 -12.03
C VAL A 5 -11.71 -7.80 -12.18
N PHE A 6 -11.09 -7.19 -11.17
CA PHE A 6 -9.66 -6.94 -11.14
C PHE A 6 -8.89 -8.26 -11.18
N LYS A 7 -8.18 -8.51 -12.29
CA LYS A 7 -7.32 -9.69 -12.44
C LYS A 7 -5.97 -9.43 -11.77
N ARG A 8 -5.71 -10.14 -10.67
CA ARG A 8 -4.42 -10.10 -9.97
C ARG A 8 -3.37 -10.89 -10.77
N THR A 9 -2.59 -10.21 -11.61
CA THR A 9 -1.50 -10.84 -12.39
C THR A 9 -0.17 -10.88 -11.64
N LYS A 10 -0.03 -10.04 -10.61
CA LYS A 10 1.16 -9.99 -9.73
C LYS A 10 0.92 -10.78 -8.45
N PRO A 11 1.98 -11.33 -7.82
CA PRO A 11 1.88 -11.89 -6.47
C PRO A 11 1.29 -10.87 -5.49
N HIS A 12 0.40 -11.34 -4.62
CA HIS A 12 -0.30 -10.49 -3.64
C HIS A 12 0.12 -10.89 -2.23
N VAL A 13 0.43 -9.89 -1.39
CA VAL A 13 0.84 -10.10 0.00
C VAL A 13 0.04 -9.14 0.90
N ASN A 14 -0.47 -9.66 2.01
CA ASN A 14 -1.08 -8.84 3.06
C ASN A 14 0.02 -8.38 4.02
N VAL A 15 0.13 -7.06 4.24
CA VAL A 15 1.14 -6.47 5.13
C VAL A 15 0.51 -5.41 6.04
N GLY A 16 1.20 -5.07 7.12
CA GLY A 16 0.78 -4.01 8.05
C GLY A 16 1.95 -3.43 8.85
N THR A 17 1.80 -2.21 9.34
CA THR A 17 2.80 -1.50 10.14
C THR A 17 2.38 -1.48 11.61
N ILE A 18 3.20 -2.07 12.50
CA ILE A 18 2.94 -2.18 13.94
C ILE A 18 4.06 -1.52 14.78
N GLY A 19 3.81 -1.23 16.05
CA GLY A 19 4.82 -0.61 16.95
C GLY A 19 4.26 0.41 17.95
N HIS A 20 5.14 0.98 18.78
CA HIS A 20 4.80 1.91 19.88
C HIS A 20 4.20 3.24 19.38
N ILE A 21 3.47 3.97 20.25
CA ILE A 21 2.92 5.29 19.93
C ILE A 21 4.04 6.25 19.47
N ASP A 22 3.73 7.15 18.56
CA ASP A 22 4.65 8.16 17.99
C ASP A 22 5.88 7.66 17.21
N HIS A 23 6.02 6.35 16.98
CA HIS A 23 7.09 5.79 16.12
C HIS A 23 6.80 5.92 14.60
N GLY A 24 5.89 6.80 14.20
CA GLY A 24 5.70 7.14 12.78
C GLY A 24 5.04 6.08 11.90
N LYS A 25 4.28 5.13 12.47
CA LYS A 25 3.59 4.06 11.69
C LYS A 25 2.74 4.62 10.54
N THR A 26 1.89 5.61 10.82
CA THR A 26 1.04 6.28 9.83
C THR A 26 1.86 7.04 8.78
N THR A 27 2.89 7.77 9.22
CA THR A 27 3.79 8.54 8.35
C THR A 27 4.52 7.62 7.38
N LEU A 28 5.01 6.46 7.86
CA LEU A 28 5.68 5.47 7.03
C LEU A 28 4.73 4.88 5.98
N THR A 29 3.51 4.50 6.37
CA THR A 29 2.51 4.01 5.42
C THR A 29 2.21 5.03 4.32
N ALA A 30 2.08 6.31 4.66
CA ALA A 30 1.87 7.38 3.68
C ALA A 30 3.09 7.58 2.75
N ALA A 31 4.30 7.53 3.28
CA ALA A 31 5.52 7.65 2.48
C ALA A 31 5.65 6.51 1.46
N ILE A 32 5.29 5.27 1.86
CA ILE A 32 5.28 4.11 0.96
C ILE A 32 4.30 4.35 -0.20
N THR A 33 3.06 4.76 0.07
CA THR A 33 2.07 4.98 -1.00
C THR A 33 2.47 6.10 -1.96
N MET A 34 3.00 7.22 -1.44
CA MET A 34 3.49 8.33 -2.27
C MET A 34 4.68 7.90 -3.15
N THR A 35 5.61 7.12 -2.60
CA THR A 35 6.78 6.65 -3.34
C THR A 35 6.36 5.74 -4.49
N MET A 36 5.45 4.78 -4.25
CA MET A 36 4.97 3.86 -5.28
C MET A 36 4.25 4.61 -6.41
N ALA A 37 3.42 5.61 -6.07
CA ALA A 37 2.76 6.45 -7.06
C ALA A 37 3.76 7.24 -7.92
N ASN A 38 4.80 7.80 -7.30
CA ASN A 38 5.85 8.54 -8.01
C ASN A 38 6.69 7.64 -8.94
N LEU A 39 6.87 6.37 -8.60
CA LEU A 39 7.56 5.39 -9.42
C LEU A 39 6.70 4.86 -10.59
N GLY A 40 5.44 5.29 -10.70
CA GLY A 40 4.53 4.85 -11.77
C GLY A 40 4.06 3.41 -11.61
N MET A 41 4.01 2.90 -10.37
CA MET A 41 3.51 1.56 -10.05
C MET A 41 2.03 1.53 -9.68
#